data_AF-A0A1V5FLW1-F1
#
_entry.id   AF-A0A1V5FLW1-F1
#
_cell.length_a   1.000
_cell.length_b   1.000
_cell.length_c   1.000
_cell.angle_alpha   90.00
_cell.angle_beta   90.00
_cell.angle_gamma   90.00
#
_symmetry.space_group_name_H-M   'P 1'
#
loop_
_entity.id
_entity.type
_entity.pdbx_description
1 polymer ?
#
loop_
_entity_poly.entity_id
_entity_poly.type
_entity_poly.pdbx_seq_one_letter_code
_entity_poly.pdbx_strand_id
1 'polypeptide(L)'
;MAIGLSRREQIALLGTVAVILCFGLGARAWQRRGTAGLVFVDGQGAWEKLAEFEAGDRLPAWPTGEVQTTTGAGAGLPEGGIDLNTASAEELDRLPGIGPARAADILATRERLGGFATVGALLEVPGIGPATLEKLRPYVRVEQGAGEPIRPAGQFIPATPAALALPRININTADAAELTRIKGVGPVLAGRIIEHRRRHGPFRRVEDLLAVNGIGPRTLEAMRPQIALAP
;
A
#
# COMPACT_ATOMS: atom_id res chain seq x y z
N MET A 1 -19.78 -17.87 -61.07
CA MET A 1 -19.61 -16.45 -61.45
C MET A 1 -18.45 -15.89 -60.64
N ALA A 2 -17.29 -15.68 -61.27
CA ALA A 2 -16.12 -15.09 -60.61
C ALA A 2 -16.13 -13.58 -60.84
N ILE A 3 -16.32 -12.81 -59.78
CA ILE A 3 -16.30 -11.34 -59.82
C ILE A 3 -14.82 -10.93 -59.87
N GLY A 4 -14.35 -10.50 -61.05
CA GLY A 4 -12.97 -10.03 -61.24
C GLY A 4 -12.78 -8.63 -60.67
N LEU A 5 -12.26 -8.55 -59.44
CA LEU A 5 -11.94 -7.28 -58.77
C LEU A 5 -10.71 -6.61 -59.40
N SER A 6 -10.79 -5.31 -59.65
CA SER A 6 -9.70 -4.53 -60.26
C SER A 6 -8.52 -4.35 -59.30
N ARG A 7 -7.32 -4.10 -59.86
CA ARG A 7 -6.07 -3.97 -59.09
C ARG A 7 -6.10 -2.85 -58.04
N ARG A 8 -6.96 -1.84 -58.22
CA ARG A 8 -7.17 -0.73 -57.26
C ARG A 8 -8.08 -1.15 -56.10
N GLU A 9 -9.09 -1.97 -56.36
CA GLU A 9 -10.00 -2.51 -55.34
C GLU A 9 -9.30 -3.58 -54.48
N GLN A 10 -8.39 -4.36 -55.08
CA GLN A 10 -7.56 -5.32 -54.34
C GLN A 10 -6.63 -4.62 -53.33
N ILE A 11 -6.07 -3.46 -53.67
CA ILE A 11 -5.21 -2.68 -52.77
C ILE A 11 -6.03 -2.07 -51.61
N ALA A 12 -7.24 -1.58 -51.88
CA ALA A 12 -8.13 -1.04 -50.85
C ALA A 12 -8.67 -2.13 -49.88
N LEU A 13 -8.93 -3.34 -50.39
CA LEU A 13 -9.32 -4.49 -49.57
C LEU A 13 -8.15 -4.99 -48.69
N LEU A 14 -6.93 -5.06 -49.24
CA LEU A 14 -5.75 -5.45 -48.46
C LEU A 14 -5.44 -4.45 -47.31
N GLY A 15 -5.61 -3.15 -47.55
CA GLY A 15 -5.45 -2.12 -46.51
C GLY A 15 -6.46 -2.26 -45.37
N THR A 16 -7.74 -2.45 -45.71
CA THR A 16 -8.82 -2.58 -44.71
C THR A 16 -8.70 -3.86 -43.88
N VAL A 17 -8.32 -4.99 -44.50
CA VAL A 17 -8.11 -6.26 -43.80
C VAL A 17 -6.89 -6.20 -42.87
N ALA A 18 -5.82 -5.48 -43.23
CA ALA A 18 -4.65 -5.27 -42.38
C ALA A 18 -4.95 -4.43 -41.13
N VAL A 19 -5.82 -3.41 -41.24
CA VAL A 19 -6.26 -2.58 -40.10
C VAL A 19 -7.14 -3.39 -39.12
N ILE A 20 -8.04 -4.22 -39.64
CA ILE A 20 -8.89 -5.10 -38.82
C ILE A 20 -8.05 -6.18 -38.09
N LEU A 21 -7.03 -6.73 -38.74
CA LEU A 21 -6.10 -7.68 -38.11
C LEU A 21 -5.19 -7.03 -37.04
N CYS A 22 -4.78 -5.76 -37.22
CA CYS A 22 -4.01 -5.04 -36.20
C CYS A 22 -4.83 -4.71 -34.95
N PHE A 23 -6.10 -4.30 -35.09
CA PHE A 23 -6.98 -4.05 -33.93
C PHE A 23 -7.36 -5.35 -33.20
N GLY A 24 -7.54 -6.47 -33.92
CA GLY A 24 -7.89 -7.76 -33.32
C GLY A 24 -6.78 -8.44 -32.51
N LEU A 25 -5.50 -8.23 -32.87
CA LEU A 25 -4.36 -8.81 -32.15
C LEU A 25 -4.00 -8.03 -30.86
N GLY A 26 -4.26 -6.71 -30.82
CA GLY A 26 -4.09 -5.90 -29.61
C GLY A 26 -5.06 -6.26 -28.48
N ALA A 27 -6.33 -6.53 -28.81
CA ALA A 27 -7.35 -6.89 -27.84
C ALA A 27 -7.09 -8.28 -27.18
N ARG A 28 -6.53 -9.23 -27.95
CA ARG A 28 -6.28 -10.60 -27.46
C ARG A 28 -5.05 -10.72 -26.55
N ALA A 29 -4.14 -9.76 -26.59
CA ALA A 29 -3.00 -9.67 -25.68
C ALA A 29 -3.38 -9.02 -24.33
N TRP A 30 -4.42 -8.17 -24.30
CA TRP A 30 -4.95 -7.59 -23.07
C TRP A 30 -5.78 -8.61 -22.27
N GLN A 31 -6.51 -9.50 -22.96
CA GLN A 31 -7.46 -10.45 -22.35
C GLN A 31 -6.84 -11.69 -21.67
N ARG A 32 -5.50 -11.75 -21.55
CA ARG A 32 -4.75 -12.81 -20.82
C ARG A 32 -4.02 -12.31 -19.57
N ARG A 33 -4.32 -11.11 -19.08
CA ARG A 33 -4.03 -10.71 -17.69
C ARG A 33 -5.35 -10.61 -16.92
N GLY A 34 -5.86 -11.78 -16.55
CA GLY A 34 -6.96 -11.87 -15.58
C GLY A 34 -6.53 -11.26 -14.24
N THR A 35 -7.20 -10.18 -13.87
CA THR A 35 -7.96 -10.06 -12.62
C THR A 35 -7.50 -10.91 -11.43
N ALA A 36 -6.91 -10.26 -10.42
CA ALA A 36 -7.05 -10.65 -9.02
C ALA A 36 -6.94 -9.39 -8.14
N GLY A 37 -8.08 -8.93 -7.61
CA GLY A 37 -8.11 -8.17 -6.35
C GLY A 37 -8.34 -6.66 -6.41
N LEU A 38 -9.27 -6.16 -7.24
CA LEU A 38 -9.91 -4.86 -7.03
C LEU A 38 -11.39 -5.13 -6.73
N VAL A 39 -11.79 -4.89 -5.48
CA VAL A 39 -13.18 -4.92 -5.04
C VAL A 39 -13.84 -3.67 -5.61
N PHE A 40 -14.63 -3.85 -6.67
CA PHE A 40 -15.62 -2.86 -7.09
C PHE A 40 -16.82 -2.98 -6.15
N VAL A 41 -17.12 -1.89 -5.44
CA VAL A 41 -18.44 -1.69 -4.84
C VAL A 41 -19.37 -1.22 -5.95
N ASP A 42 -20.45 -1.97 -6.13
CA ASP A 42 -21.45 -1.80 -7.17
C ASP A 42 -22.22 -0.47 -7.00
N GLY A 43 -22.16 0.37 -8.04
CA GLY A 43 -22.91 1.61 -8.17
C GLY A 43 -23.94 1.54 -9.31
N GLN A 44 -24.61 0.40 -9.50
CA GLN A 44 -25.70 0.27 -10.46
C GLN A 44 -26.99 -0.22 -9.77
N GLY A 45 -27.79 0.73 -9.28
CA GLY A 45 -29.12 0.40 -8.76
C GLY A 45 -30.06 1.57 -8.46
N ALA A 46 -29.77 2.80 -8.92
CA ALA A 46 -30.52 3.98 -8.46
C ALA A 46 -30.99 4.96 -9.55
N TRP A 47 -30.96 4.59 -10.84
CA TRP A 47 -31.41 5.50 -11.92
C TRP A 47 -32.57 4.97 -12.78
N GLU A 48 -33.07 3.75 -12.52
CA GLU A 48 -34.20 3.16 -13.27
C GLU A 48 -35.59 3.46 -12.66
N LYS A 49 -35.67 4.33 -11.63
CA LYS A 49 -36.92 4.66 -10.91
C LYS A 49 -37.17 6.17 -10.75
N LEU A 50 -36.97 6.95 -11.80
CA LEU A 50 -37.35 8.38 -11.82
C LEU A 50 -38.23 8.79 -13.01
N ALA A 51 -38.83 7.83 -13.73
CA ALA A 51 -39.73 8.11 -14.85
C ALA A 51 -41.22 8.05 -14.45
N GLU A 52 -41.57 8.42 -13.21
CA GLU A 52 -42.97 8.50 -12.77
C GLU A 52 -43.12 9.53 -11.63
N PHE A 53 -42.89 10.81 -11.93
CA PHE A 53 -43.36 11.90 -11.08
C PHE A 53 -44.19 12.83 -11.96
N GLU A 54 -45.50 12.76 -11.79
CA GLU A 54 -46.46 13.63 -12.46
C GLU A 54 -46.22 15.09 -12.04
N ALA A 55 -46.30 15.99 -13.01
CA ALA A 55 -46.17 17.42 -12.83
C ALA A 55 -47.29 17.95 -11.91
N GLY A 56 -46.98 18.17 -10.63
CA GLY A 56 -47.94 18.81 -9.72
C GLY A 56 -47.64 18.74 -8.23
N ASP A 57 -46.76 17.83 -7.77
CA ASP A 57 -46.55 17.65 -6.33
C ASP A 57 -45.25 18.28 -5.80
N ARG A 58 -45.38 18.99 -4.68
CA ARG A 58 -44.31 19.77 -4.05
C ARG A 58 -43.30 18.84 -3.38
N LEU A 59 -42.06 18.81 -3.88
CA LEU A 59 -40.96 18.05 -3.27
C LEU A 59 -40.80 18.41 -1.77
N PRO A 60 -40.56 17.42 -0.88
CA PRO A 60 -40.32 17.68 0.53
C PRO A 60 -39.01 18.45 0.73
N ALA A 61 -39.02 19.44 1.62
CA ALA A 61 -37.84 20.20 2.00
C ALA A 61 -36.77 19.25 2.57
N TRP A 62 -35.61 19.20 1.92
CA TRP A 62 -34.41 18.62 2.49
C TRP A 62 -34.04 19.44 3.74
N PRO A 63 -33.66 18.79 4.86
CA PRO A 63 -33.09 19.54 5.97
C PRO A 63 -31.80 20.19 5.47
N THR A 64 -31.78 21.52 5.47
CA THR A 64 -30.57 22.32 5.23
C THR A 64 -29.59 22.05 6.36
N GLY A 65 -28.85 20.94 6.24
CA GLY A 65 -27.53 20.83 6.84
C GLY A 65 -26.67 21.84 6.12
N GLU A 66 -26.27 22.87 6.85
CA GLU A 66 -25.40 23.95 6.41
C GLU A 66 -24.15 23.35 5.76
N VAL A 67 -24.13 23.33 4.43
CA VAL A 67 -22.89 23.09 3.70
C VAL A 67 -22.04 24.31 3.96
N GLN A 68 -21.09 24.18 4.88
CA GLN A 68 -20.01 25.14 5.01
C GLN A 68 -19.19 25.07 3.72
N THR A 69 -19.60 25.86 2.74
CA THR A 69 -18.71 26.35 1.69
C THR A 69 -17.70 27.26 2.36
N THR A 70 -16.61 26.69 2.87
CA THR A 70 -15.42 27.49 3.12
C THR A 70 -14.83 27.85 1.77
N THR A 71 -15.31 28.97 1.23
CA THR A 71 -14.56 29.85 0.34
C THR A 71 -13.26 30.22 1.05
N GLY A 72 -12.23 29.42 0.84
CA GLY A 72 -10.85 29.69 1.23
C GLY A 72 -10.13 30.43 0.13
N ALA A 73 -10.55 31.66 -0.16
CA ALA A 73 -9.71 32.61 -0.86
C ALA A 73 -8.48 32.88 0.02
N GLY A 74 -7.29 32.61 -0.53
CA GLY A 74 -6.02 33.16 -0.03
C GLY A 74 -5.66 32.83 1.42
N ALA A 75 -5.69 31.54 1.81
CA ALA A 75 -4.89 31.13 2.96
C ALA A 75 -3.42 31.16 2.52
N GLY A 76 -2.68 32.17 2.99
CA GLY A 76 -1.23 32.21 2.86
C GLY A 76 -0.62 30.88 3.30
N LEU A 77 0.54 30.53 2.72
CA LEU A 77 1.31 29.35 3.11
C LEU A 77 1.35 29.29 4.65
N PRO A 78 0.89 28.19 5.28
CA PRO A 78 0.91 28.09 6.74
C PRO A 78 2.33 28.37 7.21
N GLU A 79 2.48 29.18 8.27
CA GLU A 79 3.78 29.70 8.75
C GLU A 79 4.79 28.61 9.15
N GLY A 80 4.40 27.33 9.10
CA GLY A 80 5.24 26.15 9.33
C GLY A 80 5.53 25.28 8.10
N GLY A 81 5.20 25.72 6.89
CA GLY A 81 5.40 24.95 5.65
C GLY A 81 4.32 23.91 5.36
N ILE A 82 4.24 23.51 4.09
CA ILE A 82 3.30 22.54 3.56
C ILE A 82 3.72 21.13 3.96
N ASP A 83 2.84 20.39 4.61
CA ASP A 83 3.08 18.98 4.93
C ASP A 83 2.79 18.09 3.72
N LEU A 84 3.82 17.43 3.20
CA LEU A 84 3.70 16.54 2.03
C LEU A 84 2.72 15.38 2.24
N ASN A 85 2.51 14.96 3.49
CA ASN A 85 1.62 13.85 3.84
C ASN A 85 0.17 14.25 4.05
N THR A 86 -0.16 15.54 4.07
CA THR A 86 -1.55 16.00 4.18
C THR A 86 -1.93 16.98 3.07
N ALA A 87 -0.94 17.54 2.37
CA ALA A 87 -1.16 18.55 1.35
C ALA A 87 -2.08 18.06 0.23
N SER A 88 -2.95 18.97 -0.21
CA SER A 88 -3.77 18.82 -1.41
C SER A 88 -2.95 19.14 -2.67
N ALA A 89 -3.49 18.77 -3.84
CA ALA A 89 -2.85 19.09 -5.12
C ALA A 89 -2.67 20.61 -5.31
N GLU A 90 -3.66 21.39 -4.89
CA GLU A 90 -3.67 22.86 -5.00
C GLU A 90 -2.68 23.50 -4.03
N GLU A 91 -2.44 22.88 -2.88
CA GLU A 91 -1.42 23.35 -1.93
C GLU A 91 -0.01 23.07 -2.47
N LEU A 92 0.21 21.87 -3.01
CA LEU A 92 1.49 21.51 -3.64
C LEU A 92 1.81 22.38 -4.86
N ASP A 93 0.80 22.77 -5.66
CA ASP A 93 0.95 23.65 -6.82
C ASP A 93 1.42 25.07 -6.46
N ARG A 94 1.23 25.52 -5.21
CA ARG A 94 1.74 26.82 -4.74
C ARG A 94 3.25 26.82 -4.48
N LEU A 95 3.90 25.65 -4.49
CA LEU A 95 5.32 25.53 -4.21
C LEU A 95 6.17 25.99 -5.40
N PRO A 96 7.28 26.71 -5.16
CA PRO A 96 8.11 27.23 -6.24
C PRO A 96 8.72 26.10 -7.08
N GLY A 97 8.28 26.01 -8.35
CA GLY A 97 8.75 24.99 -9.28
C GLY A 97 8.01 23.65 -9.18
N ILE A 98 6.91 23.58 -8.44
CA ILE A 98 5.92 22.50 -8.53
C ILE A 98 4.72 23.07 -9.27
N GLY A 99 4.41 22.48 -10.42
CA GLY A 99 3.19 22.78 -11.16
C GLY A 99 2.18 21.65 -11.02
N PRO A 100 1.02 21.72 -11.68
CA PRO A 100 -0.09 20.77 -11.48
C PRO A 100 0.30 19.33 -11.83
N ALA A 101 1.12 19.13 -12.87
CA ALA A 101 1.64 17.81 -13.24
C ALA A 101 2.53 17.22 -12.13
N ARG A 102 3.43 18.03 -11.56
CA ARG A 102 4.34 17.58 -10.49
C ARG A 102 3.58 17.36 -9.17
N ALA A 103 2.58 18.18 -8.88
CA ALA A 103 1.70 17.97 -7.73
C ALA A 103 0.97 16.60 -7.83
N ALA A 104 0.46 16.25 -9.02
CA ALA A 104 -0.13 14.94 -9.26
C ALA A 104 0.88 13.80 -9.09
N ASP A 105 2.11 13.95 -9.61
CA ASP A 105 3.18 12.95 -9.45
C ASP A 105 3.58 12.75 -7.98
N ILE A 106 3.58 13.82 -7.18
CA ILE A 106 3.82 13.77 -5.73
C ILE A 106 2.72 12.96 -5.04
N LEU A 107 1.44 13.21 -5.36
CA LEU A 107 0.31 12.47 -4.78
C LEU A 107 0.33 10.99 -5.17
N ALA A 108 0.57 10.68 -6.43
CA ALA A 108 0.71 9.29 -6.89
C ALA A 108 1.89 8.57 -6.21
N THR A 109 3.01 9.28 -6.01
CA THR A 109 4.18 8.74 -5.30
C THR A 109 3.87 8.55 -3.82
N ARG A 110 3.16 9.48 -3.19
CA ARG A 110 2.68 9.38 -1.81
C ARG A 110 1.80 8.14 -1.62
N GLU A 111 0.83 7.91 -2.49
CA GLU A 111 -0.02 6.72 -2.45
C GLU A 111 0.78 5.43 -2.61
N ARG A 112 1.73 5.41 -3.55
CA ARG A 112 2.61 4.26 -3.80
C ARG A 112 3.50 3.92 -2.61
N LEU A 113 4.02 4.93 -1.92
CA LEU A 113 4.89 4.76 -0.75
C LEU A 113 4.10 4.59 0.56
N GLY A 114 2.81 4.88 0.56
CA GLY A 114 1.98 4.94 1.78
C GLY A 114 2.27 6.18 2.63
N GLY A 115 2.89 7.22 2.06
CA GLY A 115 3.39 8.40 2.75
C GLY A 115 4.87 8.66 2.51
N PHE A 116 5.29 9.92 2.63
CA PHE A 116 6.69 10.30 2.64
C PHE A 116 7.24 10.16 4.06
N ALA A 117 8.31 9.37 4.22
CA ALA A 117 9.03 9.23 5.50
C ALA A 117 9.92 10.44 5.80
N THR A 118 10.46 11.08 4.74
CA THR A 118 11.37 12.22 4.84
C THR A 118 11.13 13.17 3.67
N VAL A 119 11.52 14.43 3.82
CA VAL A 119 11.50 15.42 2.72
C VAL A 119 12.35 14.94 1.52
N GLY A 120 13.42 14.17 1.77
CA GLY A 120 14.28 13.62 0.72
C GLY A 120 13.60 12.60 -0.18
N ALA A 121 12.51 11.98 0.27
CA ALA A 121 11.73 11.04 -0.55
C ALA A 121 11.04 11.72 -1.74
N LEU A 122 11.01 13.06 -1.81
CA LEU A 122 10.62 13.77 -3.03
C LEU A 122 11.52 13.49 -4.23
N LEU A 123 12.74 12.98 -4.05
CA LEU A 123 13.62 12.56 -5.16
C LEU A 123 13.09 11.31 -5.90
N GLU A 124 12.19 10.55 -5.28
CA GLU A 124 11.51 9.41 -5.92
C GLU A 124 10.41 9.86 -6.88
N VAL A 125 10.03 11.14 -6.84
CA VAL A 125 9.03 11.73 -7.73
C VAL A 125 9.70 12.06 -9.07
N PRO A 126 9.18 11.53 -10.19
CA PRO A 126 9.70 11.84 -11.52
C PRO A 126 9.75 13.36 -11.77
N GLY A 127 10.91 13.86 -12.20
CA GLY A 127 11.09 15.28 -12.52
C GLY A 127 11.41 16.19 -11.32
N ILE A 128 11.53 15.66 -10.10
CA ILE A 128 12.08 16.38 -8.95
C ILE A 128 13.56 16.00 -8.77
N GLY A 129 14.44 16.92 -9.12
CA GLY A 129 15.87 16.78 -8.91
C GLY A 129 16.37 17.43 -7.61
N PRO A 130 17.66 17.23 -7.25
CA PRO A 130 18.25 17.82 -6.05
C PRO A 130 18.17 19.35 -6.00
N ALA A 131 18.31 20.02 -7.15
CA ALA A 131 18.19 21.48 -7.25
C ALA A 131 16.76 21.98 -7.00
N THR A 132 15.74 21.20 -7.34
CA THR A 132 14.34 21.52 -7.04
C THR A 132 14.06 21.25 -5.57
N LEU A 133 14.53 20.13 -5.03
CA LEU A 133 14.41 19.79 -3.63
C LEU A 133 14.98 20.89 -2.72
N GLU A 134 16.19 21.37 -3.01
CA GLU A 134 16.85 22.41 -2.22
C GLU A 134 16.01 23.70 -2.09
N LYS A 135 15.34 24.09 -3.18
CA LYS A 135 14.41 25.24 -3.20
C LYS A 135 13.12 24.97 -2.41
N LEU A 136 12.71 23.71 -2.31
CA LEU A 136 11.50 23.31 -1.62
C LEU A 136 11.70 23.08 -0.12
N ARG A 137 12.92 22.73 0.34
CA ARG A 137 13.25 22.50 1.75
C ARG A 137 12.70 23.52 2.76
N PRO A 138 12.70 24.85 2.49
CA PRO A 138 12.13 25.81 3.45
C PRO A 138 10.60 25.86 3.44
N TYR A 139 9.93 25.31 2.43
CA TYR A 139 8.47 25.38 2.24
C TYR A 139 7.76 24.06 2.51
N VAL A 140 8.49 22.94 2.57
CA VAL A 140 7.91 21.62 2.75
C VAL A 140 8.39 20.99 4.04
N ARG A 141 7.46 20.32 4.72
CA ARG A 141 7.75 19.48 5.86
C ARG A 141 7.12 18.12 5.66
N VAL A 142 7.55 17.19 6.51
CA VAL A 142 6.93 15.89 6.65
C VAL A 142 6.63 15.77 8.12
N GLU A 143 5.38 16.01 8.51
CA GLU A 143 4.93 15.51 9.80
C GLU A 143 4.65 14.03 9.56
N GLN A 144 5.35 13.17 10.30
CA GLN A 144 4.84 11.82 10.51
C GLN A 144 3.62 11.98 11.42
N GLY A 145 2.51 12.48 10.86
CA GLY A 145 1.21 12.30 11.47
C GLY A 145 1.11 10.82 11.77
N ALA A 146 0.93 10.48 13.03
CA ALA A 146 0.80 9.12 13.49
C ALA A 146 -0.23 8.42 12.59
N GLY A 147 0.26 7.65 11.62
CA GLY A 147 -0.50 6.62 10.94
C GLY A 147 -0.72 5.51 11.96
N GLU A 148 -1.45 5.81 13.04
CA GLU A 148 -2.05 4.78 13.85
C GLU A 148 -3.01 4.04 12.91
N PRO A 149 -2.87 2.70 12.74
CA PRO A 149 -4.01 1.93 12.30
C PRO A 149 -5.15 2.31 13.25
N ILE A 150 -6.32 2.66 12.70
CA ILE A 150 -7.50 3.07 13.45
C ILE A 150 -7.78 1.98 14.49
N ARG A 151 -7.23 2.15 15.69
CA ARG A 151 -7.48 1.31 16.86
C ARG A 151 -8.51 2.08 17.66
N PRO A 152 -9.66 1.49 18.00
CA PRO A 152 -10.69 2.20 18.75
C PRO A 152 -10.08 2.76 20.04
N ALA A 153 -10.29 4.06 20.28
CA ALA A 153 -9.78 4.78 21.43
C ALA A 153 -10.20 4.05 22.72
N GLY A 154 -9.22 3.48 23.42
CA GLY A 154 -9.48 2.68 24.63
C GLY A 154 -8.26 2.00 25.26
N GLN A 155 -7.12 1.91 24.59
CA GLN A 155 -5.89 1.37 25.20
C GLN A 155 -4.69 2.25 24.91
N PHE A 156 -4.42 3.16 25.84
CA PHE A 156 -3.15 3.86 25.93
C PHE A 156 -2.11 2.85 26.47
N ILE A 157 -1.23 2.35 25.61
CA ILE A 157 -0.01 1.65 26.07
C ILE A 157 1.11 2.69 26.01
N PRO A 158 1.80 3.03 27.12
CA PRO A 158 2.89 3.98 27.06
C PRO A 158 4.02 3.39 26.19
N ALA A 159 4.27 4.02 25.04
CA ALA A 159 5.42 3.72 24.20
C ALA A 159 6.69 4.16 24.94
N THR A 160 7.20 3.27 25.78
CA THR A 160 8.61 3.32 26.18
C THR A 160 9.42 3.02 24.93
N PRO A 161 10.52 3.74 24.62
CA PRO A 161 11.43 3.31 23.56
C PRO A 161 12.12 2.03 24.03
N ALA A 162 11.47 0.89 23.79
CA ALA A 162 12.09 -0.41 23.90
C ALA A 162 13.20 -0.42 22.85
N ALA A 163 14.43 -0.27 23.34
CA ALA A 163 15.66 -0.37 22.57
C ALA A 163 15.57 -1.52 21.56
N LEU A 164 16.19 -1.31 20.39
CA LEU A 164 16.39 -2.20 19.24
C LEU A 164 16.90 -3.61 19.60
N ALA A 165 16.17 -4.36 20.41
CA ALA A 165 16.36 -5.78 20.62
C ALA A 165 15.50 -6.48 19.59
N LEU A 166 16.13 -7.21 18.67
CA LEU A 166 15.42 -8.11 17.77
C LEU A 166 14.41 -8.93 18.60
N PRO A 167 13.13 -8.98 18.18
CA PRO A 167 12.10 -9.66 18.96
C PRO A 167 12.54 -11.11 19.17
N ARG A 168 12.71 -11.49 20.44
CA ARG A 168 13.08 -12.86 20.80
C ARG A 168 11.96 -13.81 20.39
N ILE A 169 12.33 -14.91 19.76
CA ILE A 169 11.40 -15.90 19.22
C ILE A 169 10.96 -16.81 20.36
N ASN A 170 9.65 -16.87 20.61
CA ASN A 170 9.10 -17.73 21.64
C ASN A 170 9.10 -19.20 21.19
N ILE A 171 9.89 -20.05 21.85
CA ILE A 171 10.06 -21.45 21.43
C ILE A 171 8.81 -22.31 21.67
N ASN A 172 7.95 -21.90 22.60
CA ASN A 172 6.72 -22.62 22.93
C ASN A 172 5.61 -22.35 21.90
N THR A 173 5.58 -21.15 21.30
CA THR A 173 4.50 -20.73 20.40
C THR A 173 4.93 -20.60 18.94
N ALA A 174 6.23 -20.42 18.67
CA ALA A 174 6.73 -20.13 17.33
C ALA A 174 6.41 -21.25 16.33
N ASP A 175 6.13 -20.87 15.09
CA ASP A 175 5.98 -21.80 13.98
C ASP A 175 7.33 -22.24 13.38
N ALA A 176 7.30 -23.18 12.43
CA ALA A 176 8.52 -23.73 11.85
C ALA A 176 9.35 -22.67 11.08
N ALA A 177 8.70 -21.72 10.41
CA ALA A 177 9.37 -20.65 9.66
C ALA A 177 9.90 -19.56 10.60
N GLU A 178 9.30 -19.37 11.76
CA GLU A 178 9.84 -18.50 12.80
C GLU A 178 11.07 -19.13 13.46
N LEU A 179 11.00 -20.40 13.84
CA LEU A 179 12.13 -21.12 14.46
C LEU A 179 13.37 -21.16 13.55
N THR A 180 13.21 -21.22 12.23
CA THR A 180 14.34 -21.19 11.29
C THR A 180 15.06 -19.84 11.20
N ARG A 181 14.48 -18.76 11.74
CA ARG A 181 15.16 -17.46 11.85
C ARG A 181 16.22 -17.47 12.95
N ILE A 182 16.17 -18.43 13.87
CA ILE A 182 17.14 -18.57 14.96
C ILE A 182 18.47 -19.08 14.37
N LYS A 183 19.56 -18.37 14.65
CA LYS A 183 20.91 -18.79 14.21
C LYS A 183 21.22 -20.22 14.67
N GLY A 184 21.51 -21.11 13.71
CA GLY A 184 21.82 -22.52 13.97
C GLY A 184 20.59 -23.44 14.01
N VAL A 185 19.38 -22.92 13.78
CA VAL A 185 18.15 -23.72 13.67
C VAL A 185 17.74 -23.79 12.20
N GLY A 186 17.93 -24.97 11.60
CA GLY A 186 17.43 -25.26 10.25
C GLY A 186 16.03 -25.92 10.28
N PRO A 187 15.42 -26.16 9.10
CA PRO A 187 14.08 -26.75 8.99
C PRO A 187 13.93 -28.08 9.74
N VAL A 188 14.96 -28.92 9.69
CA VAL A 188 14.99 -30.22 10.40
C VAL A 188 14.96 -30.02 11.92
N LEU A 189 15.73 -29.05 12.43
CA LEU A 189 15.83 -28.79 13.86
C LEU A 189 14.56 -28.11 14.38
N ALA A 190 14.01 -27.16 13.63
CA ALA A 190 12.71 -26.54 13.91
C ALA A 190 11.60 -27.60 14.04
N GLY A 191 11.53 -28.56 13.11
CA GLY A 191 10.58 -29.67 13.19
C GLY A 191 10.76 -30.52 14.45
N ARG A 192 12.00 -30.80 14.87
CA ARG A 192 12.29 -31.55 16.10
C ARG A 192 11.88 -30.80 17.37
N ILE A 193 12.05 -29.48 17.40
CA ILE A 193 11.62 -28.63 18.52
C ILE A 193 10.08 -28.68 18.66
N ILE A 194 9.36 -28.52 17.55
CA ILE A 194 7.88 -28.59 17.53
C ILE A 194 7.40 -29.97 17.97
N GLU A 195 8.02 -31.03 17.48
CA GLU A 195 7.63 -32.39 17.86
C GLU A 195 7.96 -32.68 19.33
N HIS A 196 9.09 -32.18 19.84
CA HIS A 196 9.45 -32.33 21.23
C HIS A 196 8.42 -31.65 22.15
N ARG A 197 8.01 -30.41 21.87
CA ARG A 197 7.01 -29.70 22.68
C ARG A 197 5.60 -30.33 22.57
N ARG A 198 5.28 -30.99 21.46
CA ARG A 198 4.02 -31.75 21.32
C ARG A 198 4.01 -33.01 22.17
N ARG A 199 5.13 -33.72 22.28
CA ARG A 199 5.23 -35.00 23.02
C ARG A 199 5.46 -34.83 24.51
N HIS A 200 6.27 -33.85 24.90
CA HIS A 200 6.71 -33.67 26.30
C HIS A 200 6.09 -32.43 26.97
N GLY A 201 5.32 -31.64 26.22
CA GLY A 201 4.76 -30.36 26.69
C GLY A 201 5.72 -29.17 26.43
N PRO A 202 5.30 -27.95 26.82
CA PRO A 202 6.10 -26.74 26.59
C PRO A 202 7.43 -26.78 27.36
N PHE A 203 8.45 -26.16 26.78
CA PHE A 203 9.73 -25.97 27.44
C PHE A 203 9.56 -25.00 28.62
N ARG A 204 10.08 -25.37 29.79
CA ARG A 204 9.99 -24.56 31.02
C ARG A 204 11.22 -23.70 31.23
N ARG A 205 12.35 -24.15 30.74
CA ARG A 205 13.64 -23.44 30.78
C ARG A 205 14.37 -23.60 29.45
N VAL A 206 15.34 -22.74 29.20
CA VAL A 206 16.08 -22.72 27.94
C VAL A 206 16.89 -24.00 27.78
N GLU A 207 17.39 -24.53 28.89
CA GLU A 207 18.20 -25.74 28.98
C GLU A 207 17.43 -27.00 28.58
N ASP A 208 16.10 -26.98 28.62
CA ASP A 208 15.27 -28.11 28.19
C ASP A 208 15.45 -28.39 26.68
N LEU A 209 15.91 -27.39 25.90
CA LEU A 209 16.24 -27.58 24.49
C LEU A 209 17.39 -28.57 24.27
N LEU A 210 18.24 -28.84 25.27
CA LEU A 210 19.28 -29.87 25.18
C LEU A 210 18.70 -31.29 25.06
N ALA A 211 17.43 -31.49 25.43
CA ALA A 211 16.73 -32.76 25.22
C ALA A 211 16.33 -32.97 23.74
N VAL A 212 16.39 -31.93 22.90
CA VAL A 212 16.10 -32.03 21.47
C VAL A 212 17.35 -32.52 20.73
N ASN A 213 17.24 -33.68 20.07
CA ASN A 213 18.34 -34.26 19.31
C ASN A 213 18.83 -33.29 18.22
N GLY A 214 20.11 -32.93 18.28
CA GLY A 214 20.74 -31.95 17.36
C GLY A 214 20.94 -30.56 17.97
N ILE A 215 20.44 -30.29 19.18
CA ILE A 215 20.77 -29.08 19.96
C ILE A 215 21.87 -29.43 20.95
N GLY A 216 23.10 -29.03 20.64
CA GLY A 216 24.23 -29.14 21.56
C GLY A 216 24.44 -27.86 22.39
N PRO A 217 25.33 -27.88 23.39
CA PRO A 217 25.64 -26.72 24.23
C PRO A 217 26.04 -25.48 23.42
N ARG A 218 26.87 -25.66 22.39
CA ARG A 218 27.31 -24.57 21.49
C ARG A 218 26.15 -23.96 20.71
N THR A 219 25.24 -24.80 20.19
CA THR A 219 24.07 -24.32 19.45
C THR A 219 23.13 -23.57 20.38
N LEU A 220 22.92 -24.09 21.59
CA LEU A 220 22.09 -23.44 22.62
C LEU A 220 22.63 -22.06 23.00
N GLU A 221 23.93 -21.94 23.17
CA GLU A 221 24.59 -20.67 23.49
C GLU A 221 24.44 -19.64 22.36
N ALA A 222 24.53 -20.08 21.10
CA ALA A 222 24.32 -19.21 19.94
C ALA A 222 22.87 -18.73 19.78
N MET A 223 21.88 -19.57 20.15
CA MET A 223 20.47 -19.20 20.06
C MET A 223 19.97 -18.44 21.29
N ARG A 224 20.60 -18.58 22.46
CA ARG A 224 20.23 -17.93 23.72
C ARG A 224 19.82 -16.45 23.62
N PRO A 225 20.54 -15.57 22.89
CA PRO A 225 20.13 -14.17 22.77
C PRO A 225 18.85 -13.95 21.93
N GLN A 226 18.46 -14.91 21.10
CA GLN A 226 17.35 -14.82 20.14
C GLN A 226 16.07 -15.54 20.60
N ILE A 227 16.11 -16.25 21.73
CA ILE A 227 15.00 -17.11 22.17
C ILE A 227 14.31 -16.58 23.43
N ALA A 228 13.01 -16.82 23.51
CA ALA A 228 12.18 -16.54 24.67
C ALA A 228 11.33 -17.77 25.04
N LEU A 229 10.93 -17.85 26.31
CA LEU A 229 10.10 -18.91 26.88
C LEU A 229 8.66 -18.46 27.17
N ALA A 230 8.24 -17.29 26.68
CA ALA A 230 7.04 -16.60 27.15
C ALA A 230 5.81 -17.54 27.23
N PRO A 231 4.93 -17.33 28.23
CA PRO A 231 4.10 -18.35 28.87
C PRO A 231 3.15 -19.12 27.94
#